data_AF-A0A816Z8J7-F1
#
_entry.id   AF-A0A816Z8J7-F1
#
_cell.length_a   1.000
_cell.length_b   1.000
_cell.length_c   1.000
_cell.angle_alpha   90.00
_cell.angle_beta   90.00
_cell.angle_gamma   90.00
#
_symmetry.space_group_name_H-M   'P 1'
#
loop_
_entity.id
_entity.type
_entity.pdbx_description
1 polymer ?
#
loop_
_entity_poly.entity_id
_entity_poly.type
_entity_poly.pdbx_seq_one_letter_code
_entity_poly.pdbx_strand_id
1 'polypeptide(L)'
;LSDFDFDVKWIPGYSNIVADALSRMHESNLDSSRAKETLNILGQSLKEVKMEGGGDSLVHALSYFLTGNILDSAKLRQQLVSELLANPKLYGLDL
;
A
#
# COMPACT_ATOMS: atom_id res chain seq x y z
N LEU A 1 -13.17 16.56 -7.72
CA LEU A 1 -12.76 15.25 -8.27
C LEU A 1 -13.48 14.90 -9.59
N SER A 2 -14.38 15.76 -10.08
CA SER A 2 -15.23 15.49 -11.25
C SER A 2 -14.58 15.79 -12.60
N ASP A 3 -13.29 16.17 -12.62
CA ASP A 3 -12.61 16.67 -13.84
C ASP A 3 -11.76 15.60 -14.55
N PHE A 4 -11.80 14.34 -14.11
CA PHE A 4 -11.04 13.25 -14.72
C PHE A 4 -11.98 12.11 -15.10
N ASP A 5 -12.32 12.06 -16.38
CA ASP A 5 -13.04 10.96 -17.00
C ASP A 5 -11.99 9.99 -17.57
N PHE A 6 -11.72 8.89 -16.86
CA PHE A 6 -10.76 7.89 -17.31
C PHE A 6 -11.44 6.56 -17.59
N ASP A 7 -11.32 6.11 -18.84
CA ASP A 7 -11.77 4.80 -19.29
C ASP A 7 -10.66 3.77 -19.01
N VAL A 8 -10.87 2.92 -18.00
CA VAL A 8 -9.91 1.85 -17.68
C VAL A 8 -10.10 0.70 -18.67
N LYS A 9 -9.23 0.61 -19.67
CA LYS A 9 -9.19 -0.50 -20.64
C LYS A 9 -8.04 -1.44 -20.33
N TRP A 10 -8.36 -2.71 -20.09
CA TRP A 10 -7.34 -3.76 -19.95
C TRP A 10 -6.89 -4.24 -21.34
N ILE A 11 -5.61 -4.08 -21.65
CA ILE A 11 -5.01 -4.53 -22.92
C ILE A 11 -3.97 -5.62 -22.58
N PRO A 12 -4.23 -6.90 -22.90
CA PRO A 12 -3.28 -7.98 -22.63
C PRO A 12 -2.00 -7.78 -23.44
N GLY A 13 -0.84 -7.86 -22.76
CA GLY A 13 0.49 -7.71 -23.36
C GLY A 13 1.12 -6.32 -23.19
N TYR A 14 0.36 -5.32 -22.73
CA TYR A 14 0.93 -4.06 -22.28
C TYR A 14 1.41 -4.25 -20.84
N SER A 15 2.71 -4.48 -20.66
CA SER A 15 3.32 -4.34 -19.33
C SER A 15 2.94 -2.97 -18.78
N ASN A 16 2.68 -2.90 -17.48
CA ASN A 16 2.17 -1.73 -16.78
C ASN A 16 3.23 -0.62 -16.67
N ILE A 17 3.95 -0.35 -17.77
CA ILE A 17 5.11 0.53 -17.90
C ILE A 17 4.74 1.94 -17.49
N VAL A 18 3.52 2.39 -17.79
CA VAL A 18 3.06 3.74 -17.42
C VAL A 18 2.86 3.84 -15.90
N ALA A 19 2.21 2.85 -15.28
CA ALA A 19 2.05 2.83 -13.82
C ALA A 19 3.38 2.62 -13.08
N ASP A 20 4.26 1.78 -13.62
CA ASP A 20 5.61 1.52 -13.10
C ASP A 20 6.55 2.72 -13.30
N ALA A 21 6.44 3.46 -14.40
CA ALA A 21 7.20 4.69 -14.63
C ALA A 21 6.68 5.84 -13.77
N LEU A 22 5.35 5.98 -13.61
CA LEU A 22 4.75 6.99 -12.74
C LEU A 22 5.04 6.74 -11.26
N SER A 23 5.08 5.47 -10.81
CA SER A 23 5.46 5.14 -9.43
C SER A 23 6.92 5.51 -9.15
N ARG A 24 7.82 5.33 -10.14
CA ARG A 24 9.25 5.67 -10.04
C ARG A 24 9.55 7.15 -10.29
N MET A 25 8.67 7.90 -10.95
CA MET A 25 8.85 9.33 -11.19
C MET A 25 8.88 10.18 -9.91
N HIS A 26 8.41 9.65 -8.78
CA HIS A 26 8.45 10.36 -7.49
C HIS A 26 9.75 10.11 -6.69
N GLU A 27 10.67 9.28 -7.17
CA GLU A 27 11.97 9.06 -6.53
C GLU A 27 13.02 10.02 -7.07
N SER A 28 12.98 11.28 -6.62
CA SER A 28 14.21 12.10 -6.61
C SER A 28 14.23 13.22 -5.57
N ASN A 29 13.11 13.55 -4.94
CA ASN A 29 13.08 14.46 -3.79
C ASN A 29 11.94 14.09 -2.85
N LEU A 30 12.11 13.01 -2.08
CA LEU A 30 11.31 12.80 -0.88
C LEU A 30 11.73 13.87 0.12
N ASP A 31 11.09 15.03 -0.01
CA ASP A 31 11.25 16.16 0.88
C ASP A 31 10.83 15.70 2.27
N SER A 32 11.84 15.35 3.07
CA SER A 32 11.69 14.80 4.43
C SER A 32 10.92 15.77 5.34
N SER A 33 10.79 17.03 4.91
CA SER A 33 10.00 18.07 5.54
C SER A 33 8.51 17.72 5.61
N ARG A 34 7.90 17.20 4.53
CA ARG A 34 6.47 16.85 4.49
C ARG A 34 6.09 15.71 5.43
N ALA A 35 6.94 14.69 5.52
CA ALA A 35 6.74 13.58 6.44
C ALA A 35 6.79 14.05 7.91
N LYS A 36 7.76 14.92 8.24
CA LYS A 36 7.88 15.55 9.56
C LYS A 36 6.69 16.46 9.89
N GLU A 37 6.22 17.24 8.91
CA GLU A 37 5.07 18.11 9.07
C GLU A 37 3.78 17.31 9.32
N THR A 38 3.62 16.19 8.60
CA THR A 38 2.50 15.24 8.80
C THR A 38 2.54 14.60 10.19
N LEU A 39 3.71 14.19 10.68
CA LEU A 39 3.85 13.66 12.04
C LEU A 39 3.53 14.70 13.12
N ASN A 40 3.90 15.97 12.90
CA ASN A 40 3.55 17.05 13.80
C ASN A 40 2.02 17.28 13.86
N ILE A 41 1.31 17.08 12.75
CA ILE A 41 -0.16 17.18 12.69
C ILE A 41 -0.83 15.99 13.38
N LEU A 42 -0.30 14.78 13.23
CA LEU A 42 -0.88 13.55 13.78
C LEU A 42 -0.64 13.38 15.31
N GLY A 43 0.17 14.24 15.92
CA GLY A 43 0.37 14.33 17.36
C GLY A 43 1.57 13.53 17.88
N GLN A 44 2.14 13.97 19.01
CA GLN A 44 3.40 13.45 19.59
C GLN A 44 3.34 12.00 20.11
N SER A 45 2.16 11.37 20.13
CA SER A 45 1.98 10.00 20.63
C SER A 45 2.29 8.91 19.59
N LEU A 46 2.52 9.28 18.33
CA LEU A 46 2.80 8.33 17.26
C LEU A 46 4.30 8.19 17.03
N LYS A 47 4.76 6.94 17.00
CA LYS A 47 6.15 6.59 16.72
C LYS A 47 6.29 6.18 15.27
N GLU A 48 7.13 6.91 14.53
CA GLU A 48 7.51 6.52 13.18
C GLU A 48 8.39 5.26 13.23
N VAL A 49 8.06 4.28 12.39
CA VAL A 49 8.87 3.07 12.20
C VAL A 49 9.23 3.01 10.72
N LYS A 50 10.52 3.14 10.43
CA LYS A 50 11.03 3.00 9.06
C LYS A 50 10.97 1.55 8.62
N MET A 51 10.55 1.35 7.39
CA MET A 51 10.52 0.05 6.74
C MET A 51 10.98 0.18 5.30
N GLU A 52 11.47 -0.92 4.75
CA GLU A 52 11.84 -1.01 3.35
C GLU A 52 10.60 -0.79 2.46
N GLY A 53 10.76 0.08 1.46
CA GLY A 53 9.75 0.30 0.44
C GLY A 53 9.60 -0.92 -0.48
N GLY A 54 8.42 -1.09 -1.06
CA GLY A 54 8.15 -2.18 -2.01
C GLY A 54 6.68 -2.61 -2.04
N GLY A 55 6.37 -3.61 -2.87
CA GLY A 55 5.01 -4.13 -3.03
C GLY A 55 4.40 -4.73 -1.76
N ASP A 56 5.24 -5.20 -0.83
CA ASP A 56 4.80 -5.79 0.44
C ASP A 56 4.84 -4.81 1.62
N SER A 57 5.14 -3.53 1.39
CA SER A 57 5.29 -2.51 2.45
C SER A 57 4.05 -2.42 3.35
N LEU A 58 2.83 -2.48 2.80
CA LEU A 58 1.60 -2.48 3.59
C LEU A 58 1.50 -3.70 4.51
N VAL A 59 1.85 -4.88 4.00
CA VAL A 59 1.77 -6.14 4.76
C VAL A 59 2.83 -6.16 5.86
N HIS A 60 4.02 -5.62 5.59
CA HIS A 60 5.06 -5.44 6.60
C HIS A 60 4.62 -4.49 7.73
N ALA A 61 3.97 -3.37 7.39
CA ALA A 61 3.45 -2.42 8.38
C ALA A 61 2.42 -3.09 9.29
N LEU A 62 1.47 -3.81 8.68
CA LEU A 62 0.42 -4.51 9.42
C LEU A 62 0.97 -5.64 10.27
N SER A 63 1.93 -6.42 9.75
CA SER A 63 2.60 -7.48 10.51
C SER A 63 3.29 -6.89 11.74
N TYR A 64 4.07 -5.82 11.54
CA TYR A 64 4.75 -5.13 12.63
C TYR A 64 3.76 -4.56 13.66
N PHE A 65 2.65 -3.98 13.21
CA PHE A 65 1.61 -3.46 14.09
C PHE A 65 0.94 -4.55 14.94
N LEU A 66 0.69 -5.72 14.36
CA LEU A 66 -0.03 -6.82 15.03
C LEU A 66 0.87 -7.67 15.94
N THR A 67 2.11 -7.96 15.50
CA THR A 67 2.98 -8.93 16.16
C THR A 67 4.24 -8.30 16.75
N GLY A 68 4.54 -7.04 16.42
CA GLY A 68 5.83 -6.41 16.72
C GLY A 68 6.98 -6.93 15.85
N ASN A 69 6.72 -7.83 14.89
CA ASN A 69 7.73 -8.46 14.05
C ASN A 69 7.37 -8.38 12.55
N ILE A 70 8.37 -8.06 11.73
CA ILE A 70 8.23 -7.91 10.27
C ILE A 70 8.24 -9.28 9.57
N LEU A 71 8.78 -10.32 10.21
CA LEU A 71 9.03 -11.63 9.59
C LEU A 71 7.78 -12.46 9.24
N ASP A 72 6.61 -12.13 9.81
CA ASP A 72 5.36 -12.90 9.62
C ASP A 72 4.49 -12.39 8.46
N SER A 73 5.00 -11.50 7.60
CA SER A 73 4.23 -10.89 6.52
C SER A 73 3.67 -11.88 5.50
N ALA A 74 4.41 -12.94 5.17
CA ALA A 74 3.94 -13.97 4.24
C ALA A 74 2.71 -14.72 4.77
N LYS A 75 2.69 -15.01 6.08
CA LYS A 75 1.58 -15.68 6.74
C LYS A 75 0.36 -14.76 6.80
N LEU A 76 0.57 -13.49 7.17
CA LEU A 76 -0.49 -12.49 7.18
C LEU A 76 -1.12 -12.32 5.79
N ARG A 77 -0.30 -12.31 4.73
CA ARG A 77 -0.77 -12.25 3.35
C ARG A 77 -1.64 -13.45 2.99
N GLN A 78 -1.21 -14.66 3.34
CA GLN A 78 -2.01 -15.86 3.09
C GLN A 78 -3.35 -15.81 3.83
N GLN A 79 -3.37 -15.30 5.06
CA GLN A 79 -4.60 -15.14 5.84
C GLN A 79 -5.54 -14.11 5.21
N LEU A 80 -5.03 -12.96 4.77
CA LEU A 80 -5.82 -11.94 4.07
C LEU A 80 -6.46 -12.49 2.80
N VAL A 81 -5.69 -13.23 1.99
CA VAL A 81 -6.21 -13.84 0.76
C VAL A 81 -7.24 -14.92 1.08
N SER A 82 -6.99 -15.75 2.08
CA SER A 82 -7.92 -16.80 2.50
C SER A 82 -9.24 -16.23 3.00
N GLU A 83 -9.19 -15.15 3.78
CA GLU A 83 -10.37 -14.44 4.28
C GLU A 83 -11.18 -13.81 3.13
N LEU A 84 -10.49 -13.16 2.18
CA LEU A 84 -11.12 -12.54 1.03
C LEU A 84 -11.85 -13.59 0.15
N LEU A 85 -11.22 -14.74 -0.07
CA LEU A 85 -11.79 -15.83 -0.85
C LEU A 85 -12.94 -16.54 -0.12
N ALA A 86 -12.88 -16.61 1.22
CA ALA A 86 -13.95 -17.20 2.01
C ALA A 86 -15.19 -16.29 2.09
N ASN A 87 -14.98 -14.97 2.18
CA ASN A 87 -16.03 -13.98 2.43
C ASN A 87 -16.06 -12.83 1.40
N PRO A 88 -16.08 -13.09 0.08
CA PRO A 88 -15.94 -12.04 -0.94
C PRO A 88 -17.07 -11.00 -0.86
N LYS A 89 -18.28 -11.43 -0.54
CA LYS A 89 -19.46 -10.56 -0.40
C LYS A 89 -19.33 -9.54 0.73
N LEU A 90 -18.59 -9.85 1.80
CA LEU A 90 -18.34 -8.91 2.91
C LEU A 90 -17.57 -7.69 2.42
N TYR A 91 -16.71 -7.89 1.42
CA TYR A 91 -15.88 -6.85 0.81
C TYR A 91 -16.51 -6.27 -0.47
N GLY A 92 -17.77 -6.58 -0.75
CA GLY A 92 -18.48 -6.11 -1.94
C GLY A 92 -17.96 -6.70 -3.25
N LEU A 93 -17.27 -7.84 -3.19
CA LEU A 93 -16.81 -8.58 -4.37
C LEU A 93 -17.79 -9.70 -4.72
N ASP A 94 -18.08 -9.82 -6.00
CA ASP A 94 -18.81 -10.96 -6.58
C ASP A 94 -17.77 -11.78 -7.37
N LEU A 95 -17.17 -12.77 -6.69
CA LEU A 95 -16.08 -13.63 -7.18
C LEU A 95 -16.59 -15.02 -7.55
#